data_AF-A0A948C857-F1
#
_entry.id   AF-A0A948C857-F1
#
_cell.length_a   1.000
_cell.length_b   1.000
_cell.length_c   1.000
_cell.angle_alpha   90.00
_cell.angle_beta   90.00
_cell.angle_gamma   90.00
#
_symmetry.space_group_name_H-M   'P 1'
#
loop_
_entity.id
_entity.type
_entity.pdbx_description
1 polymer ?
#
loop_
_entity_poly.entity_id
_entity_poly.type
_entity_poly.pdbx_seq_one_letter_code
_entity_poly.pdbx_strand_id
1 'polypeptide(L)'
;MPKIFKQFFVDTSFQPPLNDNYTFQKVFQSGDTTGIFQFESDGMRRFLVKLKADCIDDLVAMNALYRPGPMEFIPNYIDRKNGDEQISYMSADLRKSLMMNYSEEDADEENIKLVEDLAPIMNLTYGIAVYQEQLMFLVQAMA
;
A
#
# COMPACT_ATOMS: atom_id res chain seq x y z
N MET A 1 29.65 19.93 -24.62
CA MET A 1 28.48 19.43 -23.85
C MET A 1 28.24 20.36 -22.66
N PRO A 2 27.04 20.93 -22.50
CA PRO A 2 26.70 21.75 -21.33
C PRO A 2 26.93 20.97 -20.02
N LYS A 3 27.30 21.66 -18.93
CA LYS A 3 27.63 21.03 -17.62
C LYS A 3 26.52 20.09 -17.13
N ILE A 4 25.26 20.46 -17.37
CA ILE A 4 24.09 19.66 -16.96
C ILE A 4 24.08 18.27 -17.61
N PHE A 5 24.52 18.14 -18.87
CA PHE A 5 24.58 16.85 -19.55
C PHE A 5 25.76 16.00 -19.05
N LYS A 6 26.89 16.63 -18.68
CA LYS A 6 28.00 15.88 -18.05
C LYS A 6 27.58 15.26 -16.72
N GLN A 7 26.81 15.99 -15.92
CA GLN A 7 26.27 15.48 -14.66
C GLN A 7 25.22 14.39 -14.91
N PHE A 8 24.33 14.61 -15.89
CA PHE A 8 23.33 13.63 -16.31
C PHE A 8 23.96 12.26 -16.62
N PHE A 9 25.02 12.22 -17.44
CA PHE A 9 25.68 10.95 -17.80
C PHE A 9 26.49 10.29 -16.67
N VAL A 10 26.80 11.02 -15.59
CA VAL A 10 27.48 10.46 -14.40
C VAL A 10 26.47 9.89 -13.41
N ASP A 11 25.30 10.53 -13.29
CA ASP A 11 24.29 10.20 -12.27
C ASP A 11 23.19 9.26 -12.79
N THR A 12 23.00 9.14 -14.11
CA THR A 12 22.03 8.19 -14.68
C THR A 12 22.60 6.77 -14.74
N SER A 13 22.61 6.08 -13.60
CA SER A 13 22.63 4.63 -13.63
C SER A 13 21.24 4.12 -14.05
N PHE A 14 21.20 3.05 -14.85
CA PHE A 14 19.94 2.34 -15.12
C PHE A 14 19.45 1.50 -13.92
N GLN A 15 20.17 1.58 -12.80
CA GLN A 15 19.90 0.91 -11.53
C GLN A 15 20.12 1.91 -10.38
N PRO A 16 19.26 2.93 -10.25
CA PRO A 16 19.40 3.89 -9.17
C PRO A 16 19.13 3.22 -7.81
N PRO A 17 19.69 3.74 -6.70
CA PRO A 17 19.33 3.29 -5.36
C PRO A 17 17.84 3.55 -5.12
N LEU A 18 17.12 2.54 -4.64
CA LEU A 18 15.66 2.62 -4.40
C LEU A 18 15.30 3.20 -3.03
N ASN A 19 16.31 3.55 -2.22
CA ASN A 19 16.18 4.03 -0.85
C ASN A 19 16.75 5.44 -0.66
N ASP A 20 16.70 6.27 -1.71
CA ASP A 20 17.19 7.65 -1.62
C ASP A 20 16.28 8.52 -0.73
N ASN A 21 16.74 8.80 0.48
CA ASN A 21 16.00 9.59 1.47
C ASN A 21 15.61 10.98 0.95
N TYR A 22 16.47 11.62 0.14
CA TYR A 22 16.19 12.94 -0.39
C TYR A 22 14.96 12.89 -1.32
N THR A 23 14.91 11.91 -2.22
CA THR A 23 13.79 11.67 -3.12
C THR A 23 12.49 11.49 -2.34
N PHE A 24 12.45 10.58 -1.35
CA PHE A 24 11.22 10.37 -0.58
C PHE A 24 10.80 11.62 0.20
N GLN A 25 11.70 12.22 0.98
CA GLN A 25 11.35 13.35 1.85
C GLN A 25 11.05 14.65 1.09
N LYS A 26 11.84 14.98 0.07
CA LYS A 26 11.77 16.28 -0.63
C LYS A 26 10.86 16.28 -1.85
N VAL A 27 10.60 15.13 -2.45
CA VAL A 27 9.74 15.01 -3.64
C VAL A 27 8.39 14.42 -3.27
N PHE A 28 8.36 13.23 -2.68
CA PHE A 28 7.10 12.51 -2.47
C PHE A 28 6.35 12.93 -1.20
N GLN A 29 7.01 13.02 -0.04
CA GLN A 29 6.37 13.42 1.23
C GLN A 29 5.98 14.90 1.27
N SER A 30 6.71 15.76 0.54
CA SER A 30 6.38 17.19 0.38
C SER A 30 5.29 17.42 -0.67
N GLY A 31 5.03 16.43 -1.52
CA GLY A 31 4.18 16.55 -2.69
C GLY A 31 4.80 17.40 -3.82
N ASP A 32 6.11 17.61 -3.86
CA ASP A 32 6.80 18.32 -4.95
C ASP A 32 7.01 17.44 -6.19
N THR A 33 5.94 16.88 -6.75
CA THR A 33 5.96 15.90 -7.85
C THR A 33 5.64 16.50 -9.22
N THR A 34 5.80 17.81 -9.38
CA THR A 34 5.58 18.49 -10.67
C THR A 34 6.52 17.91 -11.73
N GLY A 35 5.99 17.51 -12.90
CA GLY A 35 6.79 16.87 -13.94
C GLY A 35 7.30 15.45 -13.63
N ILE A 36 6.88 14.85 -12.50
CA ILE A 36 7.16 13.45 -12.18
C ILE A 36 6.07 12.57 -12.77
N PHE A 37 6.47 11.62 -13.62
CA PHE A 37 5.56 10.68 -14.28
C PHE A 37 4.62 9.99 -13.28
N GLN A 38 3.32 9.93 -13.61
CA GLN A 38 2.22 9.36 -12.81
C GLN A 38 1.86 10.10 -11.51
N PHE A 39 2.75 10.94 -10.95
CA PHE A 39 2.56 11.55 -9.62
C PHE A 39 2.15 13.03 -9.63
N GLU A 40 1.91 13.63 -10.80
CA GLU A 40 1.71 15.07 -10.94
C GLU A 40 0.31 15.58 -10.53
N SER A 41 -0.72 14.73 -10.56
CA SER A 41 -2.09 15.19 -10.30
C SER A 41 -2.30 15.66 -8.86
N ASP A 42 -3.13 16.69 -8.65
CA ASP A 42 -3.37 17.27 -7.32
C ASP A 42 -3.87 16.26 -6.29
N GLY A 43 -4.74 15.33 -6.69
CA GLY A 43 -5.23 14.29 -5.80
C GLY A 43 -4.14 13.32 -5.37
N MET A 44 -3.31 12.88 -6.32
CA MET A 44 -2.16 12.02 -6.04
C MET A 44 -1.17 12.71 -5.09
N ARG A 45 -0.86 13.99 -5.33
CA ARG A 45 0.00 14.81 -4.46
C ARG A 45 -0.52 14.84 -3.03
N ARG A 46 -1.81 15.10 -2.84
CA ARG A 46 -2.43 15.11 -1.50
C ARG A 46 -2.33 13.76 -0.81
N PHE A 47 -2.51 12.66 -1.52
CA PHE A 47 -2.38 11.34 -0.94
C PHE A 47 -0.94 10.99 -0.58
N LEU A 48 0.05 11.30 -1.42
CA LEU A 48 1.46 11.09 -1.10
C LEU A 48 1.91 11.82 0.17
N VAL A 49 1.47 13.08 0.34
CA VAL A 49 1.75 13.87 1.55
C VAL A 49 1.15 13.23 2.79
N LYS A 50 -0.11 12.78 2.71
CA LYS A 50 -0.79 12.10 3.83
C LYS A 50 -0.20 10.73 4.15
N LEU A 51 0.16 9.98 3.11
CA LEU A 51 0.79 8.66 3.20
C LEU A 51 2.19 8.74 3.81
N LYS A 52 2.86 9.90 3.70
CA LYS A 52 4.27 10.06 4.04
C LYS A 52 5.11 8.97 3.35
N ALA A 53 4.98 8.87 2.02
CA ALA A 53 5.64 7.82 1.25
C ALA A 53 7.15 7.80 1.53
N ASP A 54 7.68 6.67 1.98
CA ASP A 54 9.08 6.53 2.44
C ASP A 54 9.82 5.33 1.84
N CYS A 55 9.12 4.54 1.01
CA CYS A 55 9.72 3.46 0.23
C CYS A 55 9.11 3.39 -1.18
N ILE A 56 9.73 2.61 -2.05
CA ILE A 56 9.23 2.40 -3.42
C ILE A 56 7.86 1.72 -3.43
N ASP A 57 7.61 0.80 -2.48
CA ASP A 57 6.37 0.03 -2.41
C ASP A 57 5.15 0.92 -2.17
N ASP A 58 5.30 2.01 -1.41
CA ASP A 58 4.26 3.03 -1.26
C ASP A 58 3.87 3.67 -2.60
N LEU A 59 4.86 3.98 -3.44
CA LEU A 59 4.64 4.63 -4.73
C LEU A 59 3.95 3.68 -5.70
N VAL A 60 4.35 2.42 -5.69
CA VAL A 60 3.69 1.36 -6.47
C VAL A 60 2.25 1.17 -5.98
N ALA A 61 2.03 1.09 -4.67
CA ALA A 61 0.71 0.93 -4.09
C ALA A 61 -0.20 2.11 -4.41
N MET A 62 0.31 3.35 -4.32
CA MET A 62 -0.47 4.53 -4.65
C MET A 62 -0.88 4.57 -6.12
N ASN A 63 0.01 4.17 -7.03
CA ASN A 63 -0.32 4.06 -8.45
C ASN A 63 -1.38 2.99 -8.76
N ALA A 64 -1.37 1.89 -8.01
CA ALA A 64 -2.36 0.83 -8.14
C ALA A 64 -3.73 1.26 -7.56
N LEU A 65 -3.73 1.90 -6.39
CA LEU A 65 -4.93 2.36 -5.69
C LEU A 65 -5.56 3.60 -6.33
N TYR A 66 -4.79 4.49 -6.96
CA TYR A 66 -5.29 5.74 -7.55
C TYR A 66 -6.01 5.52 -8.91
N ARG A 67 -7.03 4.67 -8.89
CA ARG A 67 -7.88 4.30 -10.03
C ARG A 67 -9.34 4.20 -9.59
N PRO A 68 -10.32 4.41 -10.48
CA PRO A 68 -11.73 4.23 -10.15
C PRO A 68 -12.01 2.82 -9.59
N GLY A 69 -12.72 2.74 -8.47
CA GLY A 69 -12.86 1.52 -7.66
C GLY A 69 -11.86 1.53 -6.50
N PRO A 70 -10.59 1.09 -6.69
CA PRO A 70 -9.62 0.97 -5.59
C PRO A 70 -9.30 2.27 -4.83
N MET A 71 -9.59 3.44 -5.41
CA MET A 71 -9.33 4.74 -4.77
C MET A 71 -10.08 4.92 -3.45
N GLU A 72 -11.21 4.22 -3.27
CA GLU A 72 -11.98 4.23 -2.02
C GLU A 72 -11.18 3.68 -0.82
N PHE A 73 -10.18 2.84 -1.07
CA PHE A 73 -9.35 2.22 -0.04
C PHE A 73 -8.11 3.05 0.34
N ILE A 74 -7.80 4.14 -0.37
CA ILE A 74 -6.64 4.98 -0.07
C ILE A 74 -6.67 5.54 1.36
N PRO A 75 -7.80 6.04 1.90
CA PRO A 75 -7.88 6.49 3.29
C PRO A 75 -7.47 5.38 4.28
N ASN A 76 -8.03 4.18 4.14
CA ASN A 76 -7.68 3.04 4.99
C ASN A 76 -6.22 2.64 4.85
N TYR A 77 -5.67 2.66 3.63
CA TYR A 77 -4.26 2.36 3.41
C TYR A 77 -3.35 3.33 4.18
N ILE A 78 -3.65 4.63 4.12
CA ILE A 78 -2.91 5.68 4.81
C ILE A 78 -3.06 5.54 6.33
N ASP A 79 -4.28 5.38 6.82
CA ASP A 79 -4.56 5.29 8.25
C ASP A 79 -3.88 4.06 8.86
N ARG A 80 -3.93 2.91 8.18
CA ARG A 80 -3.23 1.69 8.61
C ARG A 80 -1.71 1.81 8.56
N LYS A 81 -1.16 2.46 7.53
CA LYS A 81 0.28 2.75 7.46
C LYS A 81 0.73 3.62 8.64
N ASN A 82 -0.04 4.65 8.97
CA ASN A 82 0.26 5.59 10.04
C ASN A 82 -0.03 5.01 11.44
N GLY A 83 -0.70 3.86 11.53
CA GLY A 83 -1.12 3.23 12.78
C GLY A 83 -2.40 3.82 13.38
N ASP A 84 -3.14 4.62 12.61
CA ASP A 84 -4.42 5.22 12.99
C ASP A 84 -5.61 4.24 12.84
N GLU A 85 -5.44 3.18 12.04
CA GLU A 85 -6.39 2.08 11.87
C GLU A 85 -5.69 0.72 12.04
N GLN A 86 -6.32 -0.22 12.75
CA GLN A 86 -5.82 -1.59 12.89
C GLN A 86 -6.19 -2.45 11.67
N ILE A 87 -5.29 -3.35 11.27
CA ILE A 87 -5.58 -4.32 10.23
C ILE A 87 -6.50 -5.41 10.82
N SER A 88 -7.67 -5.60 10.22
CA SER A 88 -8.59 -6.70 10.55
C SER A 88 -8.90 -7.52 9.31
N TYR A 89 -8.79 -8.84 9.44
CA TYR A 89 -9.11 -9.80 8.38
C TYR A 89 -10.53 -10.36 8.49
N MET A 90 -11.11 -10.32 9.70
CA MET A 90 -12.51 -10.66 9.92
C MET A 90 -13.36 -9.41 9.80
N SER A 91 -14.34 -9.43 8.89
CA SER A 91 -15.34 -8.38 8.78
C SER A 91 -16.40 -8.51 9.89
N ALA A 92 -17.02 -7.40 10.29
CA ALA A 92 -18.08 -7.40 11.28
C ALA A 92 -19.27 -8.28 10.85
N ASP A 93 -19.59 -8.31 9.55
CA ASP A 93 -20.65 -9.15 8.99
C ASP A 93 -20.30 -10.63 9.05
N LEU A 94 -19.04 -11.00 8.75
CA LEU A 94 -18.58 -12.38 8.88
C LEU A 94 -18.63 -12.83 10.34
N ARG A 95 -18.10 -12.02 11.26
CA ARG A 95 -18.16 -12.31 12.70
C ARG A 95 -19.59 -12.51 13.15
N LYS A 96 -20.49 -11.59 12.78
CA LYS A 96 -21.92 -11.66 13.11
C LYS A 96 -22.57 -12.92 12.54
N SER A 97 -22.23 -13.31 11.31
CA SER A 97 -22.76 -14.53 10.67
C SER A 97 -22.29 -15.80 11.38
N LEU A 98 -21.03 -15.86 11.82
CA LEU A 98 -20.51 -16.99 12.60
C LEU A 98 -21.25 -17.10 13.94
N MET A 99 -21.41 -15.99 14.65
CA MET A 99 -22.09 -15.94 15.95
C MET A 99 -23.60 -16.27 15.89
N MET A 100 -24.21 -16.38 14.70
CA MET A 100 -25.59 -16.88 14.58
C MET A 100 -25.69 -18.38 14.85
N ASN A 101 -24.64 -19.15 14.56
CA ASN A 101 -24.65 -20.60 14.60
C ASN A 101 -23.57 -21.19 15.53
N TYR A 102 -22.60 -20.39 15.95
CA TYR A 102 -21.41 -20.79 16.71
C TYR A 102 -21.21 -19.87 17.93
N SER A 103 -20.39 -20.32 18.88
CA SER A 103 -20.04 -19.54 20.06
C SER A 103 -19.08 -18.39 19.74
N GLU A 104 -18.89 -17.48 20.69
CA GLU A 104 -17.89 -16.40 20.54
C GLU A 104 -16.47 -16.95 20.49
N GLU A 105 -16.18 -18.02 21.24
CA GLU A 105 -14.89 -18.72 21.22
C GLU A 105 -14.59 -19.30 19.83
N ASP A 106 -15.57 -19.95 19.19
CA ASP A 106 -15.42 -20.48 17.83
C ASP A 106 -15.12 -19.36 16.82
N ALA A 107 -15.76 -18.19 16.97
CA ALA A 107 -15.54 -17.05 16.08
C ALA A 107 -14.14 -16.43 16.29
N ASP A 108 -13.63 -16.43 17.52
CA ASP A 108 -12.27 -15.96 17.81
C ASP A 108 -11.20 -16.93 17.28
N GLU A 109 -11.42 -18.24 17.39
CA GLU A 109 -10.54 -19.25 16.80
C GLU A 109 -10.46 -19.10 15.27
N GLU A 110 -11.58 -18.88 14.59
CA GLU A 110 -11.59 -18.61 13.15
C GLU A 110 -10.89 -17.30 12.79
N ASN A 111 -11.02 -16.26 13.62
CA ASN A 111 -10.29 -15.01 13.41
C ASN A 111 -8.77 -15.21 13.51
N ILE A 112 -8.30 -16.04 14.45
CA ILE A 112 -6.87 -16.37 14.57
C ILE A 112 -6.37 -17.06 13.30
N LYS A 113 -7.10 -18.06 12.79
CA LYS A 113 -6.73 -18.75 11.54
C LYS A 113 -6.66 -17.78 10.35
N LEU A 114 -7.66 -16.89 10.21
CA LEU A 114 -7.65 -15.86 9.17
C LEU A 114 -6.41 -14.95 9.26
N VAL A 115 -6.02 -14.55 10.48
CA VAL A 115 -4.80 -13.76 10.68
C VAL A 115 -3.56 -14.55 10.27
N GLU A 116 -3.44 -15.82 10.68
CA GLU A 116 -2.30 -16.68 10.35
C GLU A 116 -2.14 -16.89 8.83
N ASP A 117 -3.25 -17.11 8.12
CA ASP A 117 -3.25 -17.36 6.68
C ASP A 117 -3.03 -16.09 5.85
N LEU A 118 -3.65 -14.97 6.25
CA LEU A 118 -3.72 -13.77 5.42
C LEU A 118 -2.62 -12.76 5.73
N ALA A 119 -2.15 -12.67 6.97
CA ALA A 119 -1.11 -11.72 7.36
C ALA A 119 0.17 -11.82 6.53
N PRO A 120 0.69 -13.03 6.20
CA PRO A 120 1.90 -13.16 5.38
C PRO A 120 1.76 -12.57 3.96
N ILE A 121 0.53 -12.56 3.42
CA ILE A 121 0.24 -12.10 2.05
C ILE A 121 -0.12 -10.60 2.06
N MET A 122 -0.89 -10.17 3.04
CA MET A 122 -1.62 -8.91 3.02
C MET A 122 -0.97 -7.80 3.85
N ASN A 123 -0.11 -8.13 4.83
CA ASN A 123 0.54 -7.12 5.67
C ASN A 123 1.45 -6.17 4.86
N LEU A 124 2.01 -6.64 3.73
CA LEU A 124 2.86 -5.81 2.86
C LEU A 124 2.14 -4.54 2.38
N THR A 125 0.82 -4.61 2.26
CA THR A 125 -0.04 -3.54 1.73
C THR A 125 -1.12 -3.16 2.74
N TYR A 126 -0.79 -3.25 4.02
CA TYR A 126 -1.64 -2.85 5.14
C TYR A 126 -3.04 -3.50 5.10
N GLY A 127 -3.10 -4.78 4.76
CA GLY A 127 -4.36 -5.53 4.72
C GLY A 127 -5.25 -5.24 3.52
N ILE A 128 -4.73 -4.57 2.47
CA ILE A 128 -5.47 -4.23 1.25
C ILE A 128 -4.83 -4.95 0.08
N ALA A 129 -5.58 -5.74 -0.68
CA ALA A 129 -5.03 -6.44 -1.84
C ALA A 129 -4.74 -5.43 -2.96
N VAL A 130 -3.46 -5.24 -3.28
CA VAL A 130 -2.99 -4.29 -4.29
C VAL A 130 -2.36 -5.02 -5.48
N TYR A 131 -1.64 -6.12 -5.20
CA TYR A 131 -0.89 -6.86 -6.21
C TYR A 131 -1.65 -8.08 -6.71
N GLN A 132 -1.49 -8.38 -8.01
CA GLN A 132 -2.07 -9.60 -8.61
C GLN A 132 -1.53 -10.88 -7.95
N GLU A 133 -0.26 -10.87 -7.52
CA GLU A 133 0.35 -11.99 -6.81
C GLU A 133 -0.37 -12.30 -5.49
N GLN A 134 -0.80 -11.26 -4.76
CA GLN A 134 -1.59 -11.45 -3.53
C GLN A 134 -2.91 -12.17 -3.84
N LEU A 135 -3.61 -11.77 -4.90
CA LEU A 135 -4.84 -12.45 -5.33
C LEU A 135 -4.59 -13.90 -5.71
N MET A 136 -3.49 -14.20 -6.38
CA MET A 136 -3.13 -15.56 -6.75
C MET A 136 -2.89 -16.44 -5.50
N PHE A 137 -2.16 -15.93 -4.50
CA PHE A 137 -1.94 -16.65 -3.25
C PHE A 137 -3.22 -16.87 -2.46
N LEU A 138 -4.13 -15.88 -2.43
CA LEU A 138 -5.44 -16.02 -1.79
C LEU A 138 -6.27 -17.14 -2.45
N VAL A 139 -6.31 -17.17 -3.78
CA VAL A 139 -7.04 -18.22 -4.51
C VAL A 139 -6.46 -19.61 -4.23
N GLN A 140 -5.13 -19.73 -4.13
CA GLN A 140 -4.47 -20.99 -3.80
C GLN A 140 -4.77 -21.46 -2.37
N ALA A 141 -4.85 -20.54 -1.41
CA ALA A 141 -5.19 -20.87 -0.03
C ALA A 141 -6.65 -21.34 0.14
N MET A 142 -7.54 -20.93 -0.77
CA MET A 142 -8.97 -21.28 -0.75
C MET A 142 -9.32 -22.52 -1.58
N ALA A 143 -8.38 -23.11 -2.32
CA ALA A 143 -8.58 -24.24 -3.22
C ALA A 143 -8.21 -25.58 -2.56
#